data_AF-A0A9W6XP57-F1
#
_entry.id   AF-A0A9W6XP57-F1
#
_cell.length_a   1.000
_cell.length_b   1.000
_cell.length_c   1.000
_cell.angle_alpha   90.00
_cell.angle_beta   90.00
_cell.angle_gamma   90.00
#
_symmetry.space_group_name_H-M   'P 1'
#
loop_
_entity.id
_entity.type
_entity.pdbx_description
1 polymer ?
#
loop_
_entity_poly.entity_id
_entity_poly.type
_entity_poly.pdbx_seq_one_letter_code
_entity_poly.pdbx_strand_id
1 'polypeptide(L)'
;MPEQAASSEQPPAGEHAQHNTKLTDATPPPAPSMANMMAQVIQMMSMQQQAMLASQQRMQKTSSTVSSRSNPPKFLGKQDEDLELWILQIEEYSAAYATERESDDSRFVNVVVPFLGPDVMSWYREFKASVGETPRTWALFKEHIRARFLDSDFKYKLLTKMYELQVTGSQ
;
A
#
# COMPACT_ATOMS: atom_id res chain seq x y z
N MET A 1 -50.80 42.56 -33.60
CA MET A 1 -51.93 41.94 -34.35
C MET A 1 -51.71 42.25 -35.82
N PRO A 2 -51.90 41.32 -36.79
CA PRO A 2 -52.66 40.04 -36.82
C PRO A 2 -51.71 38.79 -36.84
N GLU A 3 -52.04 37.53 -36.43
CA GLU A 3 -53.10 36.53 -36.80
C GLU A 3 -52.77 35.77 -38.11
N GLN A 4 -52.83 34.43 -38.31
CA GLN A 4 -52.83 33.14 -37.57
C GLN A 4 -52.70 31.98 -38.62
N ALA A 5 -52.47 30.74 -38.12
CA ALA A 5 -52.76 29.40 -38.71
C ALA A 5 -51.73 28.76 -39.71
N ALA A 6 -51.46 27.44 -39.75
CA ALA A 6 -51.67 26.25 -38.91
C ALA A 6 -50.95 25.02 -39.55
N SER A 7 -50.62 23.99 -38.75
CA SER A 7 -50.17 22.60 -39.10
C SER A 7 -48.77 22.44 -39.75
N SER A 8 -47.96 21.40 -39.51
CA SER A 8 -48.23 20.05 -38.99
C SER A 8 -46.92 19.35 -38.50
N GLU A 9 -47.11 18.35 -37.64
CA GLU A 9 -46.34 17.11 -37.45
C GLU A 9 -45.02 17.02 -36.64
N GLN A 10 -45.08 16.03 -35.74
CA GLN A 10 -44.18 15.54 -34.71
C GLN A 10 -43.87 14.06 -35.02
N PRO A 11 -42.72 13.52 -34.62
CA PRO A 11 -42.57 12.08 -34.37
C PRO A 11 -41.94 11.79 -32.98
N PRO A 12 -42.02 10.55 -32.45
CA PRO A 12 -42.84 10.31 -31.26
C PRO A 12 -42.09 9.65 -30.08
N ALA A 13 -42.75 9.69 -28.92
CA ALA A 13 -42.50 8.81 -27.78
C ALA A 13 -43.72 7.88 -27.58
N GLY A 14 -43.47 6.64 -27.17
CA GLY A 14 -44.43 5.84 -26.38
C GLY A 14 -45.29 4.79 -27.12
N GLU A 15 -44.97 3.53 -26.82
CA GLU A 15 -45.83 2.34 -26.61
C GLU A 15 -47.16 2.15 -27.38
N HIS A 16 -47.31 0.99 -28.03
CA HIS A 16 -48.09 -0.16 -27.53
C HIS A 16 -48.39 -1.13 -28.69
N ALA A 17 -47.97 -2.40 -28.58
CA ALA A 17 -48.40 -3.48 -29.45
C ALA A 17 -48.68 -4.77 -28.65
N GLN A 18 -49.96 -5.14 -28.65
CA GLN A 18 -50.55 -6.47 -28.94
C GLN A 18 -50.11 -7.74 -28.16
N HIS A 19 -51.03 -8.19 -27.30
CA HIS A 19 -51.84 -9.42 -27.40
C HIS A 19 -51.16 -10.77 -27.76
N ASN A 20 -51.20 -11.75 -26.85
CA ASN A 20 -51.59 -13.13 -27.19
C ASN A 20 -52.10 -13.93 -25.98
N THR A 21 -53.15 -14.72 -26.22
CA THR A 21 -53.89 -15.63 -25.33
C THR A 21 -53.13 -16.93 -25.03
N LYS A 22 -53.16 -17.41 -23.76
CA LYS A 22 -53.21 -18.84 -23.44
C LYS A 22 -53.66 -19.06 -21.97
N LEU A 23 -54.90 -19.53 -21.78
CA LEU A 23 -55.30 -20.23 -20.56
C LEU A 23 -54.79 -21.67 -20.69
N THR A 24 -53.95 -22.14 -19.77
CA THR A 24 -54.02 -23.49 -19.16
C THR A 24 -52.92 -23.63 -18.11
N ASP A 25 -53.34 -24.20 -16.98
CA ASP A 25 -52.56 -24.90 -15.97
C ASP A 25 -52.07 -24.08 -14.76
N ALA A 26 -52.89 -24.18 -13.72
CA ALA A 26 -52.55 -23.79 -12.37
C ALA A 26 -51.53 -24.79 -11.80
N THR A 27 -50.27 -24.40 -11.80
CA THR A 27 -49.32 -24.86 -10.78
C THR A 27 -48.88 -23.62 -10.01
N PRO A 28 -49.09 -23.53 -8.68
CA PRO A 28 -48.57 -22.41 -7.92
C PRO A 28 -47.04 -22.34 -8.09
N PRO A 29 -46.42 -21.15 -8.15
CA PRO A 29 -44.97 -21.06 -8.11
C PRO A 29 -44.49 -21.82 -6.87
N PRO A 30 -43.41 -22.63 -6.95
CA PRO A 30 -42.89 -23.25 -5.74
C PRO A 30 -42.61 -22.13 -4.76
N ALA A 31 -43.32 -22.14 -3.63
CA ALA A 31 -42.96 -21.32 -2.47
C ALA A 31 -41.46 -21.52 -2.26
N PRO A 32 -40.67 -20.46 -1.99
CA PRO A 32 -39.24 -20.61 -1.76
C PRO A 32 -39.06 -21.69 -0.70
N SER A 33 -38.60 -22.86 -1.15
CA SER A 33 -38.48 -24.02 -0.28
C SER A 33 -37.57 -23.61 0.88
N MET A 34 -37.85 -24.10 2.08
CA MET A 34 -36.95 -23.92 3.22
C MET A 34 -35.50 -24.32 2.86
N ALA A 35 -35.34 -25.23 1.89
CA ALA A 35 -34.06 -25.57 1.28
C ALA A 35 -33.39 -24.42 0.51
N ASN A 36 -34.14 -23.65 -0.30
CA ASN A 36 -33.62 -22.48 -1.01
C ASN A 36 -33.27 -21.34 -0.04
N MET A 37 -34.04 -21.17 1.03
CA MET A 37 -33.77 -20.17 2.06
C MET A 37 -32.52 -20.55 2.89
N MET A 38 -32.36 -21.84 3.25
CA MET A 38 -31.13 -22.34 3.88
C MET A 38 -29.92 -22.22 2.95
N ALA A 39 -30.07 -22.52 1.66
CA ALA A 39 -29.00 -22.34 0.67
C ALA A 39 -28.55 -20.87 0.57
N GLN A 40 -29.50 -19.92 0.63
CA GLN A 40 -29.19 -18.49 0.62
C GLN A 40 -28.45 -18.05 1.88
N VAL A 41 -28.81 -18.58 3.06
CA VAL A 41 -28.10 -18.29 4.32
C VAL A 41 -26.68 -18.87 4.31
N ILE A 42 -26.50 -20.09 3.78
CA ILE A 42 -25.18 -20.72 3.64
C ILE A 42 -24.29 -19.91 2.69
N GLN A 43 -24.84 -19.44 1.56
CA GLN A 43 -24.12 -18.57 0.62
C GLN A 43 -23.68 -17.26 1.28
N MET A 44 -24.57 -16.63 2.06
CA MET A 44 -24.27 -15.38 2.76
C MET A 44 -23.20 -15.59 3.84
N MET A 45 -23.25 -16.71 4.56
CA MET A 45 -22.27 -17.06 5.58
C MET A 45 -20.90 -17.39 4.97
N SER A 46 -20.85 -18.03 3.78
CA SER A 46 -19.58 -18.30 3.10
C SER A 46 -18.90 -17.02 2.60
N MET A 47 -19.68 -16.06 2.07
CA MET A 47 -19.14 -14.75 1.70
C MET A 47 -18.61 -13.99 2.92
N GLN A 48 -19.32 -14.03 4.05
CA GLN A 48 -18.85 -13.41 5.29
C GLN A 48 -17.56 -14.06 5.80
N GLN A 49 -17.46 -15.39 5.74
CA GLN A 49 -16.26 -16.12 6.16
C GLN A 49 -15.06 -15.80 5.25
N GLN A 50 -15.25 -15.73 3.92
CA GLN A 50 -14.20 -15.30 2.99
C GLN A 50 -13.78 -13.85 3.21
N ALA A 51 -14.73 -12.94 3.44
CA ALA A 51 -14.42 -11.55 3.76
C ALA A 51 -13.62 -11.43 5.06
N MET A 52 -13.93 -12.26 6.07
CA MET A 52 -13.21 -12.30 7.34
C MET A 52 -11.80 -12.89 7.20
N LEU A 53 -11.62 -13.94 6.40
CA LEU A 53 -10.29 -14.50 6.10
C LEU A 53 -9.44 -13.51 5.28
N ALA A 54 -10.04 -12.85 4.28
CA ALA A 54 -9.38 -11.81 3.51
C ALA A 54 -9.02 -10.59 4.37
N SER A 55 -9.90 -10.19 5.29
CA SER A 55 -9.61 -9.10 6.23
C SER A 55 -8.52 -9.48 7.23
N GLN A 56 -8.50 -10.71 7.74
CA GLN A 56 -7.41 -11.20 8.60
C GLN A 56 -6.08 -11.26 7.86
N GLN A 57 -6.03 -11.74 6.62
CA GLN A 57 -4.80 -11.74 5.82
C GLN A 57 -4.31 -10.32 5.51
N ARG A 58 -5.24 -9.39 5.23
CA ARG A 58 -4.91 -7.97 5.06
C ARG A 58 -4.39 -7.36 6.36
N MET A 59 -5.03 -7.68 7.49
CA MET A 59 -4.61 -7.21 8.81
C MET A 59 -3.26 -7.79 9.22
N GLN A 60 -2.94 -9.05 8.93
CA GLN A 60 -1.64 -9.66 9.23
C GLN A 60 -0.50 -9.06 8.40
N LYS A 61 -0.72 -8.79 7.10
CA LYS A 61 0.27 -8.07 6.27
C LYS A 61 0.49 -6.63 6.70
N THR A 62 -0.53 -6.00 7.29
CA THR A 62 -0.36 -4.67 7.89
C THR A 62 0.16 -4.74 9.31
N SER A 63 -0.08 -5.80 10.10
CA SER A 63 0.24 -5.83 11.53
C SER A 63 1.71 -6.08 11.83
N SER A 64 2.43 -6.74 10.94
CA SER A 64 3.90 -6.87 11.04
C SER A 64 4.64 -5.58 10.64
N THR A 65 3.98 -4.63 9.99
CA THR A 65 4.53 -3.35 9.53
C THR A 65 3.97 -2.13 10.30
N VAL A 66 2.76 -2.21 10.87
CA VAL A 66 2.17 -1.14 11.72
C VAL A 66 2.61 -1.21 13.19
N SER A 67 3.91 -1.34 13.46
CA SER A 67 4.42 -0.82 14.74
C SER A 67 4.36 0.71 14.68
N SER A 68 3.16 1.20 15.01
CA SER A 68 2.72 2.58 15.20
C SER A 68 3.05 3.59 14.09
N ARG A 69 2.04 4.36 13.66
CA ARG A 69 2.21 5.67 12.98
C ARG A 69 2.89 6.72 13.88
N SER A 70 3.75 6.29 14.79
CA SER A 70 4.67 7.13 15.53
C SER A 70 5.74 7.64 14.58
N ASN A 71 6.34 8.78 14.92
CA ASN A 71 7.55 9.24 14.23
C ASN A 71 8.58 8.11 14.18
N PRO A 72 9.31 7.96 13.07
CA PRO A 72 10.34 6.95 12.94
C PRO A 72 11.41 7.19 14.01
N PRO A 73 12.05 6.13 14.51
CA PRO A 73 13.11 6.27 15.50
C PRO A 73 14.25 7.11 14.92
N LYS A 74 14.95 7.83 15.81
CA LYS A 74 16.19 8.50 15.41
C LYS A 74 17.28 7.46 15.21
N PHE A 75 18.05 7.56 14.13
CA PHE A 75 19.23 6.74 13.94
C PHE A 75 20.42 7.36 14.66
N LEU A 76 20.94 6.71 15.69
CA LEU A 76 22.04 7.24 16.49
C LEU A 76 23.40 6.98 15.85
N GLY A 77 23.49 6.05 14.90
CA GLY A 77 24.73 5.68 14.22
C GLY A 77 25.58 4.67 15.00
N LYS A 78 24.95 3.93 15.92
CA LYS A 78 25.63 2.90 16.72
C LYS A 78 25.70 1.58 15.96
N GLN A 79 26.66 0.72 16.33
CA GLN A 79 26.88 -0.57 15.67
C GLN A 79 25.78 -1.61 15.96
N ASP A 80 25.02 -1.45 17.04
CA ASP A 80 23.89 -2.28 17.40
C ASP A 80 22.58 -1.87 16.70
N GLU A 81 22.57 -0.72 16.01
CA GLU A 81 21.43 -0.27 15.21
C GLU A 81 21.48 -0.81 13.79
N ASP A 82 20.33 -1.23 13.27
CA ASP A 82 20.21 -1.68 11.89
C ASP A 82 19.91 -0.50 10.95
N LEU A 83 20.94 -0.06 10.23
CA LEU A 83 20.84 1.04 9.26
C LEU A 83 19.85 0.74 8.13
N GLU A 84 19.83 -0.48 7.61
CA GLU A 84 18.94 -0.83 6.48
C GLU A 84 17.49 -0.86 6.93
N LEU A 85 17.23 -1.39 8.13
CA LEU A 85 15.90 -1.34 8.74
C LEU A 85 15.46 0.11 8.99
N TRP A 86 16.35 0.97 9.47
CA TRP A 86 16.04 2.38 9.66
C TRP A 86 15.73 3.10 8.34
N ILE A 87 16.50 2.86 7.29
CA ILE A 87 16.23 3.39 5.94
C ILE A 87 14.84 2.95 5.47
N LEU A 88 14.49 1.67 5.65
CA LEU A 88 13.18 1.13 5.28
C LEU A 88 12.05 1.82 6.06
N GLN A 89 12.21 1.98 7.38
CA GLN A 89 11.22 2.65 8.23
C GLN A 89 11.01 4.12 7.86
N ILE A 90 12.08 4.83 7.48
CA ILE A 90 12.00 6.21 6.98
C ILE A 90 11.24 6.28 5.65
N GLU A 91 11.53 5.37 4.73
CA GLU A 91 10.84 5.29 3.43
C GLU A 91 9.35 4.96 3.62
N GLU A 92 9.01 4.06 4.54
CA GLU A 92 7.63 3.70 4.86
C GLU A 92 6.89 4.87 5.54
N TYR A 93 7.50 5.50 6.55
CA TYR A 93 6.91 6.66 7.22
C TYR A 93 6.68 7.83 6.26
N SER A 94 7.59 8.01 5.30
CA SER A 94 7.57 9.11 4.33
C SER A 94 6.93 8.71 3.00
N ALA A 95 6.12 7.65 2.95
CA ALA A 95 5.55 7.12 1.70
C ALA A 95 4.73 8.15 0.90
N ALA A 96 4.15 9.15 1.57
CA ALA A 96 3.46 10.27 0.92
C ALA A 96 4.39 11.17 0.08
N TYR A 97 5.70 11.14 0.33
CA TYR A 97 6.74 11.91 -0.35
C TYR A 97 7.49 11.08 -1.40
N ALA A 98 6.85 10.03 -1.95
CA ALA A 98 7.49 9.14 -2.93
C ALA A 98 7.99 9.91 -4.17
N THR A 99 7.28 10.95 -4.61
CA THR A 99 7.69 11.79 -5.74
C THR A 99 8.96 12.57 -5.43
N GLU A 100 9.04 13.18 -4.24
CA GLU A 100 10.23 13.92 -3.79
C GLU A 100 11.41 12.98 -3.59
N ARG A 101 11.16 11.75 -3.12
CA ARG A 101 12.17 10.72 -2.91
C ARG A 101 12.89 10.34 -4.20
N GLU A 102 12.14 10.21 -5.29
CA GLU A 102 12.69 9.89 -6.62
C GLU A 102 13.13 11.14 -7.40
N SER A 103 13.01 12.34 -6.82
CA SER A 103 13.46 13.55 -7.49
C SER A 103 14.96 13.77 -7.31
N ASP A 104 15.56 14.46 -8.27
CA ASP A 104 16.98 14.84 -8.25
C ASP A 104 17.28 16.06 -7.36
N ASP A 105 16.43 16.34 -6.36
CA ASP A 105 16.59 17.45 -5.45
C ASP A 105 16.81 17.02 -3.99
N SER A 106 16.98 18.00 -3.09
CA SER A 106 17.26 17.76 -1.67
C SER A 106 16.03 17.73 -0.77
N ARG A 107 14.81 17.89 -1.30
CA ARG A 107 13.58 18.05 -0.49
C ARG A 107 13.35 16.84 0.39
N PHE A 108 13.47 15.64 -0.17
CA PHE A 108 13.29 14.42 0.61
C PHE A 108 14.35 14.28 1.72
N VAL A 109 15.62 14.54 1.42
CA VAL A 109 16.69 14.50 2.44
C VAL A 109 16.43 15.52 3.56
N ASN A 110 15.91 16.70 3.25
CA ASN A 110 15.54 17.69 4.28
C ASN A 110 14.43 17.20 5.22
N VAL A 111 13.50 16.35 4.74
CA VAL A 111 12.49 15.69 5.57
C VAL A 111 13.10 14.63 6.49
N VAL A 112 14.20 13.99 6.06
CA VAL A 112 14.87 12.92 6.82
C VAL A 112 15.79 13.46 7.93
N VAL A 113 16.43 14.61 7.72
CA VAL A 113 17.41 15.23 8.64
C VAL A 113 16.95 15.28 10.12
N PRO A 114 15.70 15.62 10.46
CA PRO A 114 15.21 15.61 11.85
C PRO A 114 15.30 14.24 12.57
N PHE A 115 15.36 13.14 11.81
CA PHE A 115 15.46 11.77 12.32
C PHE A 115 16.90 11.28 12.47
N LEU A 116 17.89 12.15 12.25
CA LEU A 116 19.28 11.83 12.51
C LEU A 116 19.63 12.11 13.99
N GLY A 117 20.34 11.16 14.60
CA GLY A 117 20.92 11.31 15.93
C GLY A 117 22.15 12.24 15.93
N PRO A 118 22.69 12.58 17.11
CA PRO A 118 23.78 13.54 17.24
C PRO A 118 25.06 13.22 16.43
N ASP A 119 25.47 11.94 16.43
CA ASP A 119 26.68 11.50 15.74
C ASP A 119 26.49 11.52 14.23
N VAL A 120 25.34 11.01 13.77
CA VAL A 120 24.95 11.03 12.35
C VAL A 120 24.75 12.45 11.84
N MET A 121 24.21 13.35 12.66
CA MET A 121 24.10 14.78 12.32
C MET A 121 25.47 15.46 12.17
N SER A 122 26.46 15.02 12.95
CA SER A 122 27.82 15.54 12.83
C SER A 122 28.45 15.11 11.51
N TRP A 123 28.32 13.84 11.17
CA TRP A 123 28.68 13.33 9.85
C TRP A 123 27.90 14.01 8.71
N TYR A 124 26.60 14.26 8.86
CA TYR A 124 25.78 14.90 7.83
C TYR A 124 26.28 16.30 7.48
N ARG A 125 26.83 17.05 8.45
CA ARG A 125 27.44 18.36 8.19
C ARG A 125 28.70 18.24 7.32
N GLU A 126 29.52 17.22 7.57
CA GLU A 126 30.71 16.92 6.75
C GLU A 126 30.31 16.46 5.35
N PHE A 127 29.34 15.55 5.24
CA PHE A 127 28.75 15.11 3.97
C PHE A 127 28.20 16.29 3.16
N LYS A 128 27.45 17.20 3.81
CA LYS A 128 26.92 18.40 3.15
C LYS A 128 28.05 19.28 2.62
N ALA A 129 29.14 19.43 3.37
CA ALA A 129 30.31 20.19 2.93
C ALA A 129 31.05 19.51 1.76
N SER A 130 31.15 18.17 1.75
CA SER A 130 31.83 17.44 0.68
C SER A 130 31.06 17.43 -0.64
N VAL A 131 29.73 17.40 -0.58
CA VAL A 131 28.85 17.40 -1.76
C VAL A 131 28.69 18.81 -2.37
N GLY A 132 28.92 19.85 -1.56
CA GLY A 132 28.84 21.25 -1.99
C GLY A 132 27.42 21.66 -2.40
N GLU A 133 27.31 22.32 -3.55
CA GLU A 133 26.05 22.79 -4.13
C GLU A 133 25.25 21.69 -4.84
N THR A 134 25.83 20.50 -5.02
CA THR A 134 25.15 19.38 -5.66
C THR A 134 23.91 18.99 -4.84
N PRO A 135 22.76 18.73 -5.47
CA PRO A 135 21.60 18.23 -4.76
C PRO A 135 21.92 16.94 -4.00
N ARG A 136 21.56 16.92 -2.72
CA ARG A 136 21.62 15.71 -1.89
C ARG A 136 20.38 14.88 -2.17
N THR A 137 20.40 14.15 -3.28
CA THR A 137 19.33 13.21 -3.65
C THR A 137 19.25 12.09 -2.62
N TRP A 138 18.10 11.42 -2.54
CA TRP A 138 17.93 10.31 -1.62
C TRP A 138 18.89 9.14 -1.92
N ALA A 139 19.14 8.88 -3.21
CA ALA A 139 20.09 7.86 -3.63
C ALA A 139 21.52 8.16 -3.14
N LEU A 140 21.99 9.40 -3.33
CA LEU A 140 23.33 9.81 -2.89
C LEU A 140 23.45 9.76 -1.36
N PHE A 141 22.43 10.21 -0.64
CA PHE A 141 22.41 10.13 0.82
C PHE A 141 22.53 8.67 1.31
N LYS A 142 21.73 7.75 0.73
CA LYS A 142 21.77 6.32 1.09
C LYS A 142 23.12 5.68 0.81
N GLU A 143 23.75 6.01 -0.30
CA GLU A 143 25.10 5.52 -0.63
C GLU A 143 26.12 5.94 0.44
N HIS A 144 26.16 7.23 0.76
CA HIS A 144 27.14 7.78 1.69
C HIS A 144 26.89 7.36 3.15
N ILE A 145 25.63 7.28 3.60
CA ILE A 145 25.33 6.84 4.97
C ILE A 145 25.67 5.36 5.14
N ARG A 146 25.45 4.52 4.12
CA ARG A 146 25.88 3.12 4.10
C ARG A 146 27.40 3.02 4.15
N ALA A 147 28.11 3.77 3.33
CA ALA A 147 29.57 3.76 3.36
C ALA A 147 30.14 4.16 4.74
N ARG A 148 29.42 4.99 5.50
CA ARG A 148 29.88 5.49 6.81
C ARG A 148 29.52 4.60 7.99
N PHE A 149 28.31 4.04 7.99
CA PHE A 149 27.72 3.38 9.16
C PHE A 149 27.37 1.90 8.93
N LEU A 150 27.36 1.43 7.68
CA LEU A 150 27.21 0.01 7.43
C LEU A 150 28.52 -0.70 7.76
N ASP A 151 28.42 -1.82 8.46
CA ASP A 151 29.61 -2.58 8.83
C ASP A 151 30.32 -3.08 7.57
N SER A 152 31.62 -2.79 7.47
CA SER A 152 32.43 -3.18 6.32
C SER A 152 32.49 -4.69 6.11
N ASP A 153 32.26 -5.46 7.18
CA ASP A 153 32.19 -6.92 7.18
C ASP A 153 30.74 -7.46 7.13
N PHE A 154 29.73 -6.61 6.93
CA PHE A 154 28.31 -7.02 6.92
C PHE A 154 28.06 -8.23 6.01
N LYS A 155 28.64 -8.21 4.80
CA LYS A 155 28.56 -9.32 3.85
C LYS A 155 29.21 -10.60 4.40
N TYR A 156 30.36 -10.49 5.05
CA TYR A 156 31.06 -11.61 5.64
C TYR A 156 30.29 -12.20 6.83
N LYS A 157 29.77 -11.34 7.73
CA LYS A 157 28.90 -11.73 8.84
C LYS A 157 27.63 -12.41 8.35
N LEU A 158 27.01 -11.89 7.29
CA LEU A 158 25.82 -12.48 6.67
C LEU A 158 26.12 -13.88 6.09
N LEU A 159 27.22 -14.02 5.35
CA LEU A 159 27.65 -15.31 4.80
C LEU A 159 27.96 -16.33 5.90
N THR A 160 28.64 -15.89 6.96
CA THR A 160 28.96 -16.73 8.12
C THR A 160 27.68 -17.23 8.79
N LYS A 161 26.71 -16.34 9.06
CA LYS A 161 25.41 -16.72 9.62
C LYS A 161 24.63 -17.68 8.72
N MET A 162 24.61 -17.44 7.40
CA MET A 162 23.95 -18.33 6.45
C MET A 162 24.58 -19.73 6.46
N TYR A 163 25.90 -19.81 6.50
CA TYR A 163 26.62 -21.08 6.62
C TYR A 163 26.28 -21.80 7.93
N GLU A 164 26.35 -21.11 9.07
CA GLU A 164 25.99 -21.68 10.37
C GLU A 164 24.55 -22.21 10.40
N LEU A 165 23.61 -21.48 9.79
CA LEU A 165 22.21 -21.91 9.66
C LEU A 165 22.04 -23.15 8.77
N GLN A 166 22.78 -23.23 7.66
CA GLN A 166 22.79 -24.43 6.81
C GLN A 166 23.37 -25.66 7.53
N VAL A 167 24.42 -25.46 8.32
CA VAL A 167 25.06 -26.52 9.11
C VAL A 167 24.14 -26.99 10.24
N THR A 168 23.41 -26.08 10.90
CA THR A 168 22.49 -26.43 12.00
C THR A 168 21.15 -26.99 11.53
N GLY A 169 20.68 -26.64 10.33
CA GLY A 169 19.47 -27.21 9.73
C GLY A 169 19.63 -28.61 9.11
N SER A 170 20.85 -29.16 9.10
CA SER A 170 21.19 -30.46 8.50
C SER A 170 21.36 -31.60 9.53
N GLN A 171 20.87 -31.44 10.77
CA GLN A 171 20.84 -32.48 11.82
C GLN A 171 19.43 -32.99 12.09
#